data_AF-A0AA40AUJ6-F1
#
_entry.id   AF-A0AA40AUJ6-F1
#
_cell.length_a   1.000
_cell.length_b   1.000
_cell.length_c   1.000
_cell.angle_alpha   90.00
_cell.angle_beta   90.00
_cell.angle_gamma   90.00
#
_symmetry.space_group_name_H-M   'P 1'
#
loop_
_entity.id
_entity.type
_entity.pdbx_description
1 polymer ?
#
loop_
_entity_poly.entity_id
_entity_poly.type
_entity_poly.pdbx_seq_one_letter_code
_entity_poly.pdbx_strand_id
1 'polypeptide(L)'
;MSIPPSSPRLPSPPPPAEIQIGPKSPLVGPNATRQAQQIEQPVIDANAKRRIHPGTRSDDMAAGPPLVPLHELDSAFQLQEHLAALHYHHTAGNTCAITRETAKTLATSPPGIDKTLWLYELCRFLIAQCNSLIVGFLFDTPPCSAATCPEMRASEWQFLCAVHDTPKSCCAIDYCCHTLDWAANVVTNPKIFPSRFVVDAHDKNTALKNLVNVFRRLHRIFAHAWFQHRGVFWSVEGQTGLYVLFKTVCDINDLLPAENYKLPPEAEGLESAPSGNALADGGTDRKQQHPPQIVPTSIAKPPAQRGEAEDENFNLVGRTNTRRHIKSSPSVGSAVTTVLEADEDDTADVTS
;
A
#
# COMPACT_ATOMS: atom_id res chain seq x y z
N MET A 1 -1.62 -37.56 -45.50
CA MET A 1 -1.73 -36.71 -44.30
C MET A 1 -0.53 -35.78 -44.29
N SER A 2 -0.76 -34.48 -44.42
CA SER A 2 0.26 -33.43 -44.48
C SER A 2 0.74 -33.08 -43.07
N ILE A 3 2.06 -33.07 -42.87
CA ILE A 3 2.73 -32.71 -41.61
C ILE A 3 2.57 -31.19 -41.40
N PRO A 4 2.25 -30.71 -40.19
CA PRO A 4 2.15 -29.27 -39.93
C PRO A 4 3.53 -28.59 -40.01
N PRO A 5 3.62 -27.34 -40.49
CA PRO A 5 4.88 -26.62 -40.57
C PRO A 5 5.40 -26.28 -39.17
N SER A 6 6.65 -26.63 -38.90
CA SER A 6 7.36 -26.27 -37.67
C SER A 6 7.53 -24.75 -37.57
N SER A 7 7.11 -24.18 -36.44
CA SER A 7 7.26 -22.75 -36.13
C SER A 7 8.72 -22.30 -36.27
N PRO A 8 8.99 -21.08 -36.79
CA PRO A 8 10.35 -20.53 -36.86
C PRO A 8 10.92 -20.43 -35.45
N ARG A 9 12.02 -21.15 -35.18
CA ARG A 9 12.77 -20.95 -33.94
C ARG A 9 13.38 -19.57 -34.00
N LEU A 10 12.89 -18.65 -33.17
CA LEU A 10 13.56 -17.38 -32.93
C LEU A 10 15.00 -17.69 -32.49
N PRO A 11 16.01 -16.96 -33.00
CA PRO A 11 17.37 -17.11 -32.52
C PRO A 11 17.39 -16.86 -31.01
N SER A 12 18.16 -17.68 -30.29
CA SER A 12 18.32 -17.56 -28.84
C SER A 12 18.70 -16.11 -28.49
N PRO A 13 18.12 -15.53 -27.42
CA PRO A 13 18.53 -14.22 -26.97
C PRO A 13 20.04 -14.24 -26.70
N PRO A 14 20.75 -13.14 -27.01
CA PRO A 14 22.17 -13.06 -26.75
C PRO A 14 22.45 -13.32 -25.26
N PRO A 15 23.58 -13.95 -24.93
CA PRO A 15 23.93 -14.20 -23.54
C PRO A 15 23.96 -12.86 -22.77
N PRO A 16 23.58 -12.84 -21.49
CA PRO A 16 23.64 -11.65 -20.64
C PRO A 16 24.95 -10.90 -20.82
N ALA A 17 24.91 -9.57 -20.78
CA ALA A 17 26.05 -8.68 -21.08
C ALA A 17 27.34 -9.00 -20.29
N GLU A 18 27.22 -9.66 -19.14
CA GLU A 18 28.34 -10.08 -18.30
C GLU A 18 29.06 -11.35 -18.80
N ILE A 19 28.36 -12.22 -19.54
CA ILE A 19 28.96 -13.37 -20.24
C ILE A 19 29.59 -12.92 -21.57
N GLN A 20 29.16 -11.76 -22.08
CA GLN A 20 29.78 -11.09 -23.21
C GLN A 20 31.07 -10.42 -22.75
N ILE A 21 32.12 -11.24 -22.57
CA ILE A 21 33.49 -10.74 -22.45
C ILE A 21 33.75 -9.95 -23.73
N GLY A 22 33.76 -8.63 -23.62
CA GLY A 22 34.05 -7.74 -24.74
C GLY A 22 35.37 -8.12 -25.41
N PRO A 23 35.53 -7.89 -26.72
CA PRO A 23 36.79 -8.15 -27.38
C PRO A 23 37.92 -7.41 -26.65
N LYS A 24 39.02 -8.12 -26.36
CA LYS A 24 40.18 -7.59 -25.64
C LYS A 24 40.63 -6.29 -26.31
N SER A 25 40.49 -5.16 -25.62
CA SER A 25 40.97 -3.87 -26.11
C SER A 25 42.46 -3.96 -26.46
N PRO A 26 42.85 -3.67 -27.71
CA PRO A 26 44.23 -3.88 -28.17
C PRO A 26 45.25 -2.88 -27.59
N LEU A 27 44.80 -1.90 -26.78
CA LEU A 27 45.66 -0.87 -26.19
C LEU A 27 46.26 -1.23 -24.82
N VAL A 28 45.82 -2.32 -24.19
CA VAL A 28 46.22 -2.65 -22.81
C VAL A 28 47.12 -3.89 -22.83
N GLY A 29 48.37 -3.72 -22.39
CA GLY A 29 49.34 -4.82 -22.35
C GLY A 29 48.87 -6.00 -21.50
N PRO A 30 49.32 -7.24 -21.78
CA PRO A 30 48.80 -8.47 -21.19
C PRO A 30 48.86 -8.52 -19.66
N ASN A 31 49.78 -7.78 -19.04
CA ASN A 31 49.88 -7.66 -17.58
C ASN A 31 48.79 -6.75 -16.97
N ALA A 32 48.44 -5.66 -17.64
CA ALA A 32 47.39 -4.75 -17.18
C ALA A 32 45.99 -5.37 -17.38
N THR A 33 45.78 -6.16 -18.44
CA THR A 33 44.56 -6.95 -18.63
C THR A 33 44.43 -8.05 -17.56
N ARG A 34 45.52 -8.72 -17.20
CA ARG A 34 45.52 -9.74 -16.12
C ARG A 34 45.25 -9.14 -14.74
N GLN A 35 45.80 -7.98 -14.44
CA GLN A 35 45.54 -7.28 -13.18
C GLN A 35 44.09 -6.79 -13.09
N ALA A 36 43.55 -6.19 -14.16
CA ALA A 36 42.13 -5.82 -14.20
C ALA A 36 41.21 -7.03 -14.01
N GLN A 37 41.49 -8.14 -14.71
CA GLN A 37 40.72 -9.39 -14.55
C GLN A 37 40.82 -9.99 -13.14
N GLN A 38 41.97 -9.92 -12.47
CA GLN A 38 42.12 -10.40 -11.09
C GLN A 38 41.33 -9.57 -10.07
N ILE A 39 41.09 -8.30 -10.36
CA ILE A 39 40.33 -7.38 -9.48
C ILE A 39 38.83 -7.46 -9.77
N GLU A 40 38.43 -7.62 -11.04
CA GLU A 40 37.02 -7.69 -11.45
C GLU A 40 36.36 -9.04 -11.15
N GLN A 41 37.08 -10.15 -11.25
CA GLN A 41 36.54 -11.49 -11.03
C GLN A 41 35.86 -11.73 -9.66
N PRO A 42 36.44 -11.32 -8.51
CA PRO A 42 35.77 -11.51 -7.22
C PRO A 42 34.49 -10.67 -7.08
N VAL A 43 34.43 -9.48 -7.71
CA VAL A 43 33.25 -8.62 -7.73
C VAL A 43 32.14 -9.26 -8.58
N ILE A 44 32.50 -9.81 -9.74
CA ILE A 44 31.58 -10.56 -10.60
C ILE A 44 31.04 -11.80 -9.87
N ASP A 45 31.90 -12.57 -9.21
CA ASP A 45 31.48 -13.76 -8.46
C ASP A 45 30.59 -13.43 -7.25
N ALA A 46 30.86 -12.31 -6.56
CA ALA A 46 30.00 -11.81 -5.47
C ALA A 46 28.62 -11.39 -6.00
N ASN A 47 28.59 -10.67 -7.12
CA ASN A 47 27.34 -10.24 -7.78
C ASN A 47 26.55 -11.43 -8.37
N ALA A 48 27.24 -12.46 -8.86
CA ALA A 48 26.62 -13.68 -9.38
C ALA A 48 25.83 -14.42 -8.28
N LYS A 49 26.37 -14.50 -7.05
CA LYS A 49 25.67 -15.11 -5.89
C LYS A 49 24.38 -14.40 -5.49
N ARG A 50 24.18 -13.15 -5.93
CA ARG A 50 22.95 -12.38 -5.67
C ARG A 50 21.87 -12.59 -6.73
N ARG A 51 22.19 -13.25 -7.84
CA ARG A 51 21.26 -13.47 -8.95
C ARG A 51 20.60 -14.83 -8.87
N ILE A 52 19.35 -14.87 -9.30
CA ILE A 52 18.66 -16.12 -9.56
C ILE A 52 19.17 -16.67 -10.89
N HIS A 53 19.82 -17.82 -10.86
CA HIS A 53 20.32 -18.46 -12.07
C HIS A 53 19.18 -19.15 -12.85
N PRO A 54 19.23 -19.16 -14.19
CA PRO A 54 18.30 -19.97 -14.97
C PRO A 54 18.31 -21.44 -14.50
N GLY A 55 17.13 -21.99 -14.20
CA GLY A 55 16.99 -23.34 -13.65
C GLY A 55 16.96 -23.42 -12.11
N THR A 56 17.06 -22.29 -11.40
CA THR A 56 16.79 -22.23 -9.94
C THR A 56 15.35 -22.67 -9.68
N ARG A 57 15.14 -23.58 -8.72
CA ARG A 57 13.80 -24.03 -8.33
C ARG A 57 13.04 -22.88 -7.68
N SER A 58 11.72 -22.84 -7.83
CA SER A 58 10.89 -21.81 -7.19
C SER A 58 11.08 -21.76 -5.67
N ASP A 59 11.29 -22.90 -5.02
CA ASP A 59 11.55 -22.98 -3.57
C ASP A 59 12.91 -22.38 -3.17
N ASP A 60 13.89 -22.40 -4.09
CA ASP A 60 15.25 -21.90 -3.90
C ASP A 60 15.44 -20.49 -4.47
N MET A 61 14.41 -19.93 -5.12
CA MET A 61 14.36 -18.54 -5.54
C MET A 61 14.16 -17.68 -4.30
N ALA A 62 15.26 -17.24 -3.69
CA ALA A 62 15.19 -16.25 -2.61
C ALA A 62 14.36 -15.04 -3.09
N ALA A 63 13.31 -14.70 -2.35
CA ALA A 63 12.44 -13.59 -2.73
C ALA A 63 13.15 -12.22 -2.66
N GLY A 64 14.33 -12.15 -2.02
CA GLY A 64 15.22 -11.01 -2.00
C GLY A 64 16.70 -11.42 -2.03
N PRO A 65 17.59 -10.54 -2.52
CA PRO A 65 19.03 -10.81 -2.52
C PRO A 65 19.59 -10.85 -1.08
N PRO A 66 20.72 -11.54 -0.85
CA PRO A 66 21.35 -11.56 0.47
C PRO A 66 21.73 -10.14 0.91
N LEU A 67 21.66 -9.91 2.23
CA LEU A 67 22.00 -8.61 2.81
C LEU A 67 23.50 -8.34 2.66
N VAL A 68 23.80 -7.21 2.03
CA VAL A 68 25.15 -6.70 1.79
C VAL A 68 25.20 -5.25 2.28
N PRO A 69 26.30 -4.81 2.90
CA PRO A 69 26.48 -3.41 3.28
C PRO A 69 26.27 -2.47 2.11
N LEU A 70 25.62 -1.32 2.36
CA LEU A 70 25.25 -0.38 1.30
C LEU A 70 26.46 0.02 0.42
N HIS A 71 27.63 0.27 1.03
CA HIS A 71 28.85 0.70 0.32
C HIS A 71 29.45 -0.35 -0.63
N GLU A 72 29.10 -1.63 -0.50
CA GLU A 72 29.58 -2.70 -1.39
C GLU A 72 28.67 -2.90 -2.61
N LEU A 73 27.49 -2.28 -2.62
CA LEU A 73 26.56 -2.36 -3.75
C LEU A 73 26.98 -1.36 -4.83
N ASP A 74 27.44 -1.87 -5.97
CA ASP A 74 27.72 -1.08 -7.17
C ASP A 74 26.61 -1.28 -8.21
N SER A 75 25.49 -0.59 -8.01
CA SER A 75 24.28 -0.69 -8.85
C SER A 75 23.59 0.66 -8.98
N ALA A 76 22.99 0.90 -10.14
CA ALA A 76 22.10 2.06 -10.36
C ALA A 76 20.85 2.05 -9.44
N PHE A 77 20.56 0.91 -8.80
CA PHE A 77 19.43 0.73 -7.88
C PHE A 77 19.87 0.41 -6.44
N GLN A 78 21.06 0.88 -6.05
CA GLN A 78 21.70 0.60 -4.76
C GLN A 78 20.76 0.70 -3.55
N LEU A 79 20.03 1.80 -3.43
CA LEU A 79 19.12 2.06 -2.30
C LEU A 79 17.90 1.12 -2.31
N GLN A 80 17.32 0.90 -3.48
CA GLN A 80 16.19 -0.01 -3.67
C GLN A 80 16.60 -1.45 -3.32
N GLU A 81 17.77 -1.89 -3.79
CA GLU A 81 18.32 -3.22 -3.51
C GLU A 81 18.65 -3.39 -2.03
N HIS A 82 19.27 -2.37 -1.41
CA HIS A 82 19.60 -2.40 0.01
C HIS A 82 18.34 -2.50 0.87
N LEU A 83 17.32 -1.67 0.60
CA LEU A 83 16.05 -1.70 1.33
C LEU A 83 15.35 -3.07 1.21
N ALA A 84 15.27 -3.60 0.00
CA ALA A 84 14.65 -4.90 -0.25
C ALA A 84 15.40 -6.04 0.48
N ALA A 85 16.74 -6.03 0.43
CA ALA A 85 17.57 -7.01 1.11
C ALA A 85 17.45 -6.91 2.64
N LEU A 86 17.42 -5.68 3.17
CA LEU A 86 17.30 -5.42 4.60
C LEU A 86 15.95 -5.92 5.14
N HIS A 87 14.85 -5.59 4.44
CA HIS A 87 13.53 -6.09 4.81
C HIS A 87 13.48 -7.63 4.74
N TYR A 88 13.95 -8.22 3.64
CA TYR A 88 13.94 -9.67 3.45
C TYR A 88 14.76 -10.42 4.51
N HIS A 89 15.92 -9.90 4.88
CA HIS A 89 16.76 -10.44 5.95
C HIS A 89 16.01 -10.49 7.28
N HIS A 90 15.26 -9.44 7.59
CA HIS A 90 14.50 -9.36 8.84
C HIS A 90 13.17 -10.11 8.83
N THR A 91 12.58 -10.40 7.66
CA THR A 91 11.35 -11.20 7.56
C THR A 91 11.60 -12.71 7.41
N ALA A 92 12.87 -13.15 7.44
CA ALA A 92 13.26 -14.54 7.18
C ALA A 92 12.59 -15.11 5.91
N GLY A 93 12.55 -14.30 4.85
CA GLY A 93 11.91 -14.66 3.59
C GLY A 93 10.38 -14.65 3.62
N ASN A 94 9.79 -13.60 4.21
CA ASN A 94 8.35 -13.39 4.32
C ASN A 94 7.64 -14.46 5.18
N THR A 95 8.36 -15.02 6.15
CA THR A 95 7.82 -16.02 7.09
C THR A 95 7.57 -15.44 8.48
N CYS A 96 8.11 -14.27 8.78
CA CYS A 96 7.99 -13.61 10.06
C CYS A 96 7.83 -12.09 9.90
N ALA A 97 6.90 -11.51 10.66
CA ALA A 97 6.71 -10.07 10.72
C ALA A 97 7.96 -9.35 11.27
N ILE A 98 8.30 -8.20 10.71
CA ILE A 98 9.36 -7.36 11.29
C ILE A 98 8.92 -6.79 12.65
N THR A 99 9.89 -6.60 13.55
CA THR A 99 9.63 -5.93 14.83
C THR A 99 9.53 -4.41 14.64
N ARG A 100 8.95 -3.71 15.62
CA ARG A 100 8.92 -2.23 15.63
C ARG A 100 10.31 -1.60 15.64
N GLU A 101 11.28 -2.25 16.28
CA GLU A 101 12.66 -1.76 16.29
C GLU A 101 13.28 -1.87 14.90
N THR A 102 13.09 -3.02 14.25
CA THR A 102 13.50 -3.22 12.86
C THR A 102 12.82 -2.24 11.90
N ALA A 103 11.53 -1.99 12.08
CA ALA A 103 10.79 -1.00 11.29
C ALA A 103 11.38 0.41 11.44
N LYS A 104 11.81 0.79 12.65
CA LYS A 104 12.51 2.07 12.89
C LYS A 104 13.85 2.12 12.16
N THR A 105 14.61 1.02 12.18
CA THR A 105 15.87 0.91 11.43
C THR A 105 15.64 1.07 9.93
N LEU A 106 14.65 0.37 9.36
CA LEU A 106 14.29 0.46 7.95
C LEU A 106 13.81 1.87 7.55
N ALA A 107 13.00 2.50 8.39
CA ALA A 107 12.44 3.82 8.12
C ALA A 107 13.47 4.96 8.24
N THR A 108 14.60 4.73 8.92
CA THR A 108 15.65 5.74 9.12
C THR A 108 16.63 5.73 7.93
N SER A 109 16.91 6.91 7.36
CA SER A 109 17.85 7.04 6.25
C SER A 109 19.27 6.59 6.63
N PRO A 110 19.97 5.81 5.78
CA PRO A 110 21.38 5.49 5.99
C PRO A 110 22.28 6.74 6.07
N PRO A 111 23.44 6.67 6.76
CA PRO A 111 24.37 7.79 6.85
C PRO A 111 24.81 8.29 5.47
N GLY A 112 24.71 9.59 5.24
CA GLY A 112 25.11 10.23 3.97
C GLY A 112 24.04 10.20 2.87
N ILE A 113 22.88 9.59 3.10
CA ILE A 113 21.76 9.56 2.14
C ILE A 113 20.71 10.61 2.51
N ASP A 114 20.23 11.37 1.52
CA ASP A 114 19.16 12.36 1.69
C ASP A 114 17.86 11.69 2.16
N LYS A 115 17.23 12.25 3.19
CA LYS A 115 16.01 11.69 3.79
C LYS A 115 14.83 11.61 2.81
N THR A 116 14.70 12.60 1.91
CA THR A 116 13.65 12.63 0.88
C THR A 116 13.86 11.52 -0.13
N LEU A 117 15.12 11.28 -0.50
CA LEU A 117 15.48 10.19 -1.39
C LEU A 117 15.21 8.81 -0.75
N TRP A 118 15.55 8.65 0.53
CA TRP A 118 15.21 7.42 1.24
C TRP A 118 13.69 7.22 1.37
N LEU A 119 12.95 8.27 1.67
CA LEU A 119 11.49 8.24 1.71
C LEU A 119 10.87 7.88 0.35
N TYR A 120 11.46 8.36 -0.75
CA TYR A 120 11.06 7.96 -2.10
C TYR A 120 11.21 6.46 -2.33
N GLU A 121 12.35 5.86 -1.94
CA GLU A 121 12.55 4.41 -2.07
C GLU A 121 11.65 3.60 -1.12
N LEU A 122 11.42 4.08 0.11
CA LEU A 122 10.44 3.50 1.03
C LEU A 122 9.02 3.52 0.45
N CYS A 123 8.63 4.63 -0.20
CA CYS A 123 7.34 4.76 -0.86
C CYS A 123 7.19 3.74 -1.98
N ARG A 124 8.18 3.63 -2.87
CA ARG A 124 8.20 2.64 -3.94
C ARG A 124 8.11 1.21 -3.41
N PHE A 125 8.86 0.92 -2.35
CA PHE A 125 8.85 -0.36 -1.68
C PHE A 125 7.46 -0.69 -1.12
N LEU A 126 6.84 0.23 -0.39
CA LEU A 126 5.51 0.05 0.19
C LEU A 126 4.41 -0.11 -0.87
N ILE A 127 4.44 0.67 -1.96
CA ILE A 127 3.51 0.49 -3.10
C ILE A 127 3.63 -0.94 -3.64
N ALA A 128 4.86 -1.43 -3.83
CA ALA A 128 5.09 -2.78 -4.32
C ALA A 128 4.57 -3.84 -3.33
N GLN A 129 4.84 -3.69 -2.03
CA GLN A 129 4.40 -4.64 -1.01
C GLN A 129 2.88 -4.64 -0.80
N CYS A 130 2.18 -3.52 -1.02
CA CYS A 130 0.73 -3.47 -0.94
C CYS A 130 0.03 -4.37 -1.97
N ASN A 131 0.70 -4.80 -3.04
CA ASN A 131 0.16 -5.82 -3.94
C ASN A 131 -0.13 -7.15 -3.24
N SER A 132 0.59 -7.47 -2.15
CA SER A 132 0.30 -8.64 -1.32
C SER A 132 -1.09 -8.58 -0.68
N LEU A 133 -1.55 -7.38 -0.31
CA LEU A 133 -2.93 -7.17 0.17
C LEU A 133 -3.95 -7.38 -0.95
N ILE A 134 -3.67 -6.88 -2.16
CA ILE A 134 -4.56 -7.09 -3.33
C ILE A 134 -4.74 -8.57 -3.61
N VAL A 135 -3.63 -9.32 -3.66
CA VAL A 135 -3.67 -10.77 -3.83
C VAL A 135 -4.46 -11.42 -2.70
N GLY A 136 -4.21 -11.02 -1.45
CA GLY A 136 -4.97 -11.52 -0.30
C GLY A 136 -6.47 -11.25 -0.40
N PHE A 137 -6.89 -10.07 -0.86
CA PHE A 137 -8.30 -9.72 -1.06
C PHE A 137 -8.97 -10.59 -2.14
N LEU A 138 -8.26 -10.89 -3.23
CA LEU A 138 -8.77 -11.74 -4.31
C LEU A 138 -8.99 -13.19 -3.87
N PHE A 139 -8.17 -13.68 -2.94
CA PHE A 139 -8.24 -15.04 -2.41
C PHE A 139 -8.92 -15.15 -1.04
N ASP A 140 -9.49 -14.06 -0.52
CA ASP A 140 -10.24 -14.09 0.73
C ASP A 140 -11.54 -14.90 0.59
N THR A 141 -12.15 -15.27 1.72
CA THR A 141 -13.40 -16.03 1.76
C THR A 141 -14.43 -15.31 2.65
N PRO A 142 -15.40 -14.58 2.06
CA PRO A 142 -15.62 -14.37 0.63
C PRO A 142 -14.61 -13.38 0.01
N PRO A 143 -14.33 -13.47 -1.31
CA PRO A 143 -13.35 -12.60 -1.96
C PRO A 143 -13.84 -11.15 -2.00
N CYS A 144 -12.91 -10.20 -1.97
CA CYS A 144 -13.23 -8.78 -2.19
C CYS A 144 -13.69 -8.57 -3.63
N SER A 145 -14.92 -8.10 -3.80
CA SER A 145 -15.56 -7.93 -5.11
C SER A 145 -16.64 -6.86 -5.03
N ALA A 146 -17.22 -6.48 -6.17
CA ALA A 146 -18.38 -5.58 -6.20
C ALA A 146 -19.60 -6.11 -5.43
N ALA A 147 -19.69 -7.41 -5.16
CA ALA A 147 -20.78 -8.00 -4.37
C ALA A 147 -20.55 -7.89 -2.86
N THR A 148 -19.31 -8.10 -2.42
CA THR A 148 -18.93 -8.10 -0.99
C THR A 148 -18.56 -6.71 -0.50
N CYS A 149 -17.89 -5.93 -1.34
CA CYS A 149 -17.42 -4.57 -1.08
C CYS A 149 -17.76 -3.65 -2.28
N PRO A 150 -19.05 -3.30 -2.47
CA PRO A 150 -19.52 -2.50 -3.61
C PRO A 150 -18.94 -1.09 -3.66
N GLU A 151 -18.45 -0.59 -2.52
CA GLU A 151 -17.86 0.73 -2.38
C GLU A 151 -16.61 0.63 -1.49
N MET A 152 -15.59 1.45 -1.77
CA MET A 152 -14.42 1.57 -0.90
C MET A 152 -14.79 2.23 0.43
N ARG A 153 -14.99 1.42 1.46
CA ARG A 153 -15.37 1.87 2.81
C ARG A 153 -14.42 1.36 3.88
N ALA A 154 -14.16 2.20 4.86
CA ALA A 154 -13.48 1.86 6.10
C ALA A 154 -14.23 2.49 7.27
N SER A 155 -14.77 1.66 8.17
CA SER A 155 -15.64 2.12 9.25
C SER A 155 -16.82 2.98 8.71
N GLU A 156 -17.01 4.18 9.24
CA GLU A 156 -18.02 5.17 8.84
C GLU A 156 -17.65 6.01 7.60
N TRP A 157 -16.43 5.84 7.07
CA TRP A 157 -15.90 6.62 5.96
C TRP A 157 -16.07 5.90 4.63
N GLN A 158 -16.46 6.66 3.61
CA GLN A 158 -16.48 6.22 2.21
C GLN A 158 -15.46 7.02 1.41
N PHE A 159 -14.55 6.33 0.71
CA PHE A 159 -13.54 6.94 -0.14
C PHE A 159 -14.00 6.93 -1.60
N LEU A 160 -13.89 8.07 -2.28
CA LEU A 160 -14.20 8.20 -3.70
C LEU A 160 -12.92 8.23 -4.53
N CYS A 161 -12.92 7.54 -5.67
CA CYS A 161 -11.75 7.44 -6.54
C CYS A 161 -11.64 8.67 -7.47
N ALA A 162 -10.52 9.40 -7.40
CA ALA A 162 -10.21 10.56 -8.24
C ALA A 162 -9.49 10.22 -9.56
N VAL A 163 -9.29 8.93 -9.89
CA VAL A 163 -8.78 8.53 -11.22
C VAL A 163 -9.80 8.84 -12.33
N HIS A 164 -11.06 9.10 -11.96
CA HIS A 164 -12.13 9.48 -12.87
C HIS A 164 -12.31 11.00 -12.93
N ASP A 165 -12.70 11.53 -14.10
CA ASP A 165 -12.98 12.97 -14.32
C ASP A 165 -13.93 13.59 -13.27
N THR A 166 -14.84 12.77 -12.75
CA THR A 166 -15.66 13.08 -11.58
C THR A 166 -15.42 11.98 -10.56
N PRO A 167 -15.13 12.30 -9.28
CA PRO A 167 -14.90 11.29 -8.26
C PRO A 167 -16.07 10.30 -8.19
N LYS A 168 -15.77 8.99 -8.32
CA LYS A 168 -16.77 7.91 -8.37
C LYS A 168 -16.59 6.93 -7.22
N SER A 169 -17.70 6.32 -6.81
CA SER A 169 -17.70 5.16 -5.90
C SER A 169 -17.31 3.90 -6.67
N CYS A 170 -16.02 3.59 -6.68
CA CYS A 170 -15.53 2.29 -7.15
C CYS A 170 -15.78 1.22 -6.09
N CYS A 171 -15.94 -0.03 -6.53
CA CYS A 171 -15.84 -1.15 -5.60
C CYS A 171 -14.45 -1.19 -4.96
N ALA A 172 -14.33 -1.79 -3.78
CA ALA A 172 -13.12 -1.64 -2.98
C ALA A 172 -11.88 -2.22 -3.66
N ILE A 173 -11.99 -3.38 -4.33
CA ILE A 173 -10.87 -3.98 -5.06
C ILE A 173 -10.41 -3.11 -6.23
N ASP A 174 -11.34 -2.58 -7.02
CA ASP A 174 -11.02 -1.67 -8.14
C ASP A 174 -10.38 -0.38 -7.61
N TYR A 175 -10.91 0.18 -6.53
CA TYR A 175 -10.34 1.36 -5.88
C TYR A 175 -8.89 1.12 -5.46
N CYS A 176 -8.60 -0.03 -4.84
CA CYS A 176 -7.26 -0.37 -4.38
C CYS A 176 -6.29 -0.52 -5.58
N CYS A 177 -6.70 -1.21 -6.65
CA CYS A 177 -5.91 -1.33 -7.88
C CYS A 177 -5.65 0.05 -8.53
N HIS A 178 -6.70 0.87 -8.72
CA HIS A 178 -6.56 2.22 -9.25
C HIS A 178 -5.61 3.09 -8.41
N THR A 179 -5.66 2.95 -7.08
CA THR A 179 -4.79 3.68 -6.15
C THR A 179 -3.33 3.28 -6.34
N LEU A 180 -3.04 1.97 -6.44
CA LEU A 180 -1.67 1.48 -6.62
C LEU A 180 -1.11 1.83 -8.00
N ASP A 181 -1.92 1.71 -9.06
CA ASP A 181 -1.51 2.10 -10.42
C ASP A 181 -1.22 3.60 -10.50
N TRP A 182 -2.10 4.43 -9.91
CA TRP A 182 -1.86 5.87 -9.80
C TRP A 182 -0.60 6.17 -8.99
N ALA A 183 -0.41 5.55 -7.83
CA ALA A 183 0.76 5.77 -6.99
C ALA A 183 2.06 5.38 -7.70
N ALA A 184 2.06 4.25 -8.42
CA ALA A 184 3.17 3.80 -9.25
C ALA A 184 3.50 4.83 -10.35
N ASN A 185 2.48 5.42 -11.00
CA ASN A 185 2.66 6.47 -11.99
C ASN A 185 3.24 7.76 -11.37
N VAL A 186 2.83 8.13 -10.16
CA VAL A 186 3.36 9.31 -9.46
C VAL A 186 4.86 9.14 -9.17
N VAL A 187 5.25 8.01 -8.56
CA VAL A 187 6.65 7.75 -8.19
C VAL A 187 7.56 7.39 -9.38
N THR A 188 7.00 7.21 -10.58
CA THR A 188 7.77 7.00 -11.82
C THR A 188 7.73 8.19 -12.76
N ASN A 189 7.00 9.26 -12.41
CA ASN A 189 6.89 10.44 -13.24
C ASN A 189 8.20 11.25 -13.26
N PRO A 190 8.89 11.38 -14.41
CA PRO A 190 10.16 12.08 -14.49
C PRO A 190 10.04 13.59 -14.27
N LYS A 191 8.82 14.16 -14.33
CA LYS A 191 8.58 15.57 -14.02
C LYS A 191 8.59 15.85 -12.52
N ILE A 192 8.24 14.85 -11.71
CA ILE A 192 8.20 14.96 -10.24
C ILE A 192 9.52 14.43 -9.66
N PHE A 193 10.03 13.35 -10.25
CA PHE A 193 11.26 12.67 -9.85
C PHE A 193 12.23 12.57 -11.04
N PRO A 194 12.92 13.66 -11.40
CA PRO A 194 13.81 13.71 -12.57
C PRO A 194 15.03 12.79 -12.45
N SER A 195 15.48 12.52 -11.21
CA SER A 195 16.58 11.61 -10.93
C SER A 195 16.30 10.79 -9.69
N ARG A 196 16.76 9.53 -9.70
CA ARG A 196 16.76 8.62 -8.53
C ARG A 196 18.01 8.77 -7.67
N PHE A 197 18.92 9.67 -8.03
CA PHE A 197 20.18 9.88 -7.32
C PHE A 197 20.24 11.25 -6.64
N VAL A 198 19.58 12.26 -7.23
CA VAL A 198 19.63 13.64 -6.76
C VAL A 198 18.24 14.24 -6.85
N VAL A 199 17.72 14.72 -5.73
CA VAL A 199 16.52 15.56 -5.72
C VAL A 199 16.97 17.01 -5.64
N ASP A 200 16.78 17.76 -6.71
CA ASP A 200 17.10 19.19 -6.75
C ASP A 200 16.26 19.95 -5.72
N ALA A 201 16.88 20.93 -5.05
CA ALA A 201 16.26 21.63 -3.91
C ALA A 201 14.93 22.30 -4.24
N HIS A 202 14.73 22.75 -5.48
CA HIS A 202 13.49 23.37 -5.95
C HIS A 202 12.34 22.36 -6.10
N ASP A 203 12.66 21.10 -6.43
CA ASP A 203 11.67 20.05 -6.68
C ASP A 203 11.36 19.22 -5.42
N LYS A 204 12.18 19.33 -4.36
CA LYS A 204 12.00 18.61 -3.09
C LYS A 204 10.61 18.80 -2.49
N ASN A 205 10.11 20.03 -2.45
CA ASN A 205 8.80 20.31 -1.85
C ASN A 205 7.65 19.66 -2.65
N THR A 206 7.71 19.74 -3.97
CA THR A 206 6.71 19.11 -4.86
C THR A 206 6.76 17.58 -4.74
N ALA A 207 7.97 17.01 -4.72
CA ALA A 207 8.18 15.59 -4.50
C ALA A 207 7.60 15.12 -3.15
N LEU A 208 7.89 15.84 -2.07
CA LEU A 208 7.37 15.54 -0.73
C LEU A 208 5.85 15.62 -0.67
N LYS A 209 5.22 16.67 -1.23
CA LYS A 209 3.75 16.79 -1.30
C LYS A 209 3.13 15.58 -2.00
N ASN A 210 3.70 15.15 -3.12
CA ASN A 210 3.24 13.97 -3.86
C ASN A 210 3.44 12.67 -3.05
N LEU A 211 4.57 12.52 -2.36
CA LEU A 211 4.80 11.36 -1.50
C LEU A 211 3.78 11.30 -0.36
N VAL A 212 3.56 12.39 0.36
CA VAL A 212 2.53 12.48 1.43
C VAL A 212 1.16 12.06 0.89
N ASN A 213 0.80 12.53 -0.30
CA ASN A 213 -0.45 12.16 -0.94
C ASN A 213 -0.55 10.65 -1.22
N VAL A 214 0.54 10.03 -1.68
CA VAL A 214 0.61 8.57 -1.86
C VAL A 214 0.41 7.85 -0.52
N PHE A 215 1.13 8.22 0.54
CA PHE A 215 0.98 7.58 1.86
C PHE A 215 -0.44 7.67 2.39
N ARG A 216 -1.10 8.83 2.21
CA ARG A 216 -2.49 9.05 2.60
C ARG A 216 -3.46 8.09 1.90
N ARG A 217 -3.24 7.82 0.61
CA ARG A 217 -4.09 6.88 -0.15
C ARG A 217 -3.75 5.42 0.16
N LEU A 218 -2.48 5.08 0.36
CA LEU A 218 -2.07 3.74 0.82
C LEU A 218 -2.69 3.38 2.17
N HIS A 219 -2.79 4.34 3.10
CA HIS A 219 -3.48 4.14 4.39
C HIS A 219 -4.91 3.60 4.21
N ARG A 220 -5.64 4.05 3.17
CA ARG A 220 -7.03 3.61 2.93
C ARG A 220 -7.11 2.14 2.60
N ILE A 221 -6.11 1.60 1.91
CA ILE A 221 -5.99 0.16 1.60
C ILE A 221 -5.82 -0.62 2.90
N PHE A 222 -4.95 -0.16 3.81
CA PHE A 222 -4.78 -0.76 5.14
C PHE A 222 -6.05 -0.68 5.99
N ALA A 223 -6.74 0.46 5.97
CA ALA A 223 -7.99 0.63 6.70
C ALA A 223 -9.09 -0.32 6.16
N HIS A 224 -9.20 -0.45 4.84
CA HIS A 224 -10.12 -1.42 4.24
C HIS A 224 -9.76 -2.86 4.61
N ALA A 225 -8.48 -3.23 4.56
CA ALA A 225 -8.00 -4.54 5.00
C ALA A 225 -8.40 -4.80 6.46
N TRP A 226 -8.21 -3.83 7.35
CA TRP A 226 -8.51 -3.99 8.77
C TRP A 226 -10.00 -4.15 9.09
N PHE A 227 -10.85 -3.30 8.49
CA PHE A 227 -12.28 -3.25 8.81
C PHE A 227 -13.13 -4.28 8.05
N GLN A 228 -12.72 -4.68 6.84
CA GLN A 228 -13.51 -5.61 6.01
C GLN A 228 -12.84 -6.98 5.82
N HIS A 229 -11.51 -7.03 5.69
CA HIS A 229 -10.76 -8.25 5.35
C HIS A 229 -9.70 -8.57 6.42
N ARG A 230 -10.14 -8.64 7.68
CA ARG A 230 -9.24 -8.72 8.85
C ARG A 230 -8.30 -9.92 8.84
N GLY A 231 -8.74 -11.05 8.27
CA GLY A 231 -7.90 -12.24 8.08
C GLY A 231 -6.74 -11.97 7.12
N VAL A 232 -7.02 -11.30 6.00
CA VAL A 232 -5.99 -10.88 5.02
C VAL A 232 -5.00 -9.92 5.66
N PHE A 233 -5.49 -8.92 6.41
CA PHE A 233 -4.62 -7.99 7.15
C PHE A 233 -3.61 -8.73 8.03
N TRP A 234 -4.09 -9.63 8.89
CA TRP A 234 -3.21 -10.39 9.78
C TRP A 234 -2.30 -11.38 9.07
N SER A 235 -2.74 -11.97 7.96
CA SER A 235 -1.90 -12.87 7.16
C SER A 235 -0.70 -12.12 6.57
N VAL A 236 -0.93 -10.97 5.95
CA VAL A 236 0.14 -10.16 5.35
C VAL A 236 1.04 -9.55 6.44
N GLU A 237 0.41 -9.05 7.51
CA GLU A 237 1.15 -8.48 8.65
C GLU A 237 2.02 -9.53 9.33
N GLY A 238 1.52 -10.73 9.57
CA GLY A 238 2.28 -11.82 10.19
C GLY A 238 3.46 -12.33 9.36
N GLN A 239 3.40 -12.16 8.04
CA GLN A 239 4.46 -12.61 7.11
C GLN A 239 5.56 -11.55 6.91
N THR A 240 5.20 -10.27 6.93
CA THR A 240 6.10 -9.19 6.51
C THR A 240 6.20 -8.02 7.49
N GLY A 241 5.19 -7.79 8.33
CA GLY A 241 5.09 -6.59 9.16
C GLY A 241 4.85 -5.31 8.35
N LEU A 242 4.11 -5.42 7.24
CA LEU A 242 3.89 -4.35 6.27
C LEU A 242 3.24 -3.10 6.89
N TYR A 243 2.19 -3.27 7.70
CA TYR A 243 1.51 -2.16 8.36
C TYR A 243 2.40 -1.54 9.45
N VAL A 244 3.10 -2.34 10.25
CA VAL A 244 4.09 -1.84 11.22
C VAL A 244 5.17 -1.00 10.53
N LEU A 245 5.68 -1.44 9.38
CA LEU A 245 6.62 -0.65 8.59
C LEU A 245 5.99 0.65 8.10
N PHE A 246 4.83 0.57 7.42
CA PHE A 246 4.11 1.72 6.89
C PHE A 246 3.90 2.79 7.96
N LYS A 247 3.34 2.39 9.11
CA LYS A 247 3.08 3.30 10.23
C LYS A 247 4.35 3.93 10.76
N THR A 248 5.42 3.14 10.92
CA THR A 248 6.70 3.66 11.43
C THR A 248 7.31 4.68 10.47
N VAL A 249 7.16 4.48 9.16
CA VAL A 249 7.59 5.46 8.14
C VAL A 249 6.77 6.75 8.24
N CYS A 250 5.45 6.66 8.42
CA CYS A 250 4.59 7.83 8.63
C CYS A 250 4.97 8.61 9.90
N ASP A 251 5.20 7.91 11.02
CA ASP A 251 5.55 8.52 12.31
C ASP A 251 6.94 9.20 12.28
N ILE A 252 7.95 8.58 11.65
CA ILE A 252 9.32 9.14 11.60
C ILE A 252 9.45 10.34 10.66
N ASN A 253 8.70 10.33 9.56
CA ASN A 253 8.77 11.37 8.53
C ASN A 253 7.62 12.38 8.62
N ASP A 254 6.79 12.31 9.66
CA ASP A 254 5.67 13.21 9.94
C ASP A 254 4.71 13.38 8.74
N LEU A 255 4.42 12.26 8.06
CA LEU A 255 3.74 12.29 6.75
C LEU A 255 2.23 12.51 6.87
N LEU A 256 1.63 12.09 7.98
CA LEU A 256 0.18 12.11 8.19
C LEU A 256 -0.11 12.60 9.62
N PRO A 257 -1.15 13.42 9.83
CA PRO A 257 -1.55 13.85 11.17
C PRO A 257 -2.03 12.65 12.00
N ALA A 258 -1.41 12.42 13.16
CA ALA A 258 -1.65 11.26 14.05
C ALA A 258 -3.13 10.96 14.38
N GLU A 259 -4.00 11.97 14.27
CA GLU A 259 -5.41 11.91 14.63
C GLU A 259 -6.28 11.26 13.54
N ASN A 260 -5.82 11.24 12.29
CA ASN A 260 -6.66 10.92 11.13
C ASN A 260 -6.36 9.56 10.45
N TYR A 261 -5.29 8.86 10.83
CA TYR A 261 -4.86 7.62 10.12
C TYR A 261 -4.46 6.45 11.03
N LYS A 262 -4.53 6.60 12.35
CA LYS A 262 -4.18 5.51 13.26
C LYS A 262 -5.31 4.49 13.29
N LEU A 263 -5.01 3.28 12.84
CA LEU A 263 -5.88 2.15 13.12
C LEU A 263 -5.88 1.88 14.63
N PRO A 264 -6.94 1.25 15.16
CA PRO A 264 -7.00 0.86 16.56
C PRO A 264 -5.74 0.12 17.03
N PRO A 265 -5.33 0.25 18.32
CA PRO A 265 -4.10 -0.37 18.83
C PRO A 265 -3.99 -1.88 18.57
N GLU A 266 -5.13 -2.58 18.42
CA GLU A 266 -5.14 -4.00 18.10
C GLU A 266 -4.52 -4.28 16.73
N ALA A 267 -4.60 -3.33 15.78
CA ALA A 267 -3.99 -3.46 14.46
C ALA A 267 -2.46 -3.48 14.51
N GLU A 268 -1.90 -3.03 15.63
CA GLU A 268 -0.46 -3.08 15.87
C GLU A 268 -0.04 -4.26 16.77
N GLY A 269 -0.95 -5.20 17.04
CA GLY A 269 -0.71 -6.37 17.89
C GLY A 269 -0.61 -6.05 19.38
N LEU A 270 -1.02 -4.84 19.80
CA LEU A 270 -1.14 -4.49 21.21
C LEU A 270 -2.52 -4.93 21.69
N GLU A 271 -2.58 -5.77 22.73
CA GLU A 271 -3.85 -6.07 23.40
C GLU A 271 -4.49 -4.74 23.84
N SER A 272 -5.76 -4.52 23.48
CA SER A 272 -6.52 -3.39 24.01
C SER A 272 -6.42 -3.46 25.53
N ALA A 273 -5.92 -2.41 26.17
CA ALA A 273 -6.03 -2.31 27.62
C ALA A 273 -7.50 -2.57 27.96
N PRO A 274 -7.82 -3.51 28.88
CA PRO A 274 -9.20 -3.66 29.29
C PRO A 274 -9.63 -2.32 29.86
N SER A 275 -10.67 -1.72 29.27
CA SER A 275 -11.29 -0.51 29.79
C SER A 275 -11.67 -0.76 31.24
N GLY A 276 -10.78 -0.34 32.15
CA GLY A 276 -10.89 -0.52 33.58
C GLY A 276 -11.90 0.45 34.15
N ASN A 277 -13.18 0.17 33.95
CA ASN A 277 -14.24 0.58 34.85
C ASN A 277 -14.80 -0.66 35.55
N ALA A 278 -13.96 -1.28 36.38
CA ALA A 278 -14.43 -2.17 37.43
C ALA A 278 -14.20 -1.44 38.76
N LEU A 279 -15.24 -0.74 39.20
CA LEU A 279 -15.40 -0.39 40.61
C LEU A 279 -15.39 -1.69 41.41
N ALA A 280 -14.50 -1.75 42.38
CA ALA A 280 -14.45 -2.80 43.36
C ALA A 280 -15.77 -2.85 44.13
N ASP A 281 -16.45 -3.99 44.09
CA ASP A 281 -17.19 -4.48 45.24
C ASP A 281 -17.08 -6.00 45.32
N GLY A 282 -16.73 -6.48 46.51
CA GLY A 282 -16.44 -7.87 46.78
C GLY A 282 -17.72 -8.66 47.06
N GLY A 283 -17.79 -9.90 46.58
CA GLY A 283 -18.87 -10.81 46.93
C GLY A 283 -18.80 -12.13 46.18
N THR A 284 -18.44 -13.18 46.90
CA THR A 284 -18.48 -14.59 46.53
C THR A 284 -19.83 -15.03 45.93
N ASP A 285 -19.84 -15.78 44.82
CA ASP A 285 -20.36 -17.17 44.80
C ASP A 285 -20.28 -17.85 43.42
N ARG A 286 -20.14 -19.18 43.46
CA ARG A 286 -20.08 -20.10 42.31
C ARG A 286 -21.48 -20.41 41.78
N LYS A 287 -21.72 -20.32 40.45
CA LYS A 287 -22.50 -21.33 39.69
C LYS A 287 -22.52 -21.15 38.15
N GLN A 288 -22.11 -22.24 37.49
CA GLN A 288 -22.65 -22.89 36.28
C GLN A 288 -22.92 -22.13 34.97
N GLN A 289 -22.38 -22.76 33.92
CA GLN A 289 -22.47 -22.50 32.48
C GLN A 289 -23.89 -22.63 31.91
N HIS A 290 -24.26 -21.72 30.99
CA HIS A 290 -25.16 -21.99 29.86
C HIS A 290 -24.91 -20.96 28.73
N PRO A 291 -24.99 -21.35 27.43
CA PRO A 291 -24.63 -20.48 26.30
C PRO A 291 -25.76 -19.51 25.90
N PRO A 292 -25.47 -18.36 25.26
CA PRO A 292 -26.49 -17.38 24.90
C PRO A 292 -27.22 -17.76 23.60
N GLN A 293 -28.55 -17.76 23.67
CA GLN A 293 -29.45 -17.83 22.51
C GLN A 293 -29.77 -16.43 21.99
N ILE A 294 -29.85 -16.35 20.66
CA ILE A 294 -30.17 -15.21 19.82
C ILE A 294 -31.65 -14.84 19.99
N VAL A 295 -31.97 -13.55 20.20
CA VAL A 295 -33.33 -13.00 20.07
C VAL A 295 -33.29 -11.73 19.22
N PRO A 296 -34.19 -11.58 18.22
CA PRO A 296 -34.21 -10.46 17.29
C PRO A 296 -35.01 -9.27 17.86
N THR A 297 -34.46 -8.07 17.75
CA THR A 297 -35.14 -6.83 18.16
C THR A 297 -35.97 -6.28 17.01
N SER A 298 -37.30 -6.34 17.15
CA SER A 298 -38.27 -5.80 16.21
C SER A 298 -38.48 -4.29 16.39
N ILE A 299 -38.59 -3.62 15.25
CA ILE A 299 -38.89 -2.20 15.02
C ILE A 299 -40.21 -1.76 15.66
N ALA A 300 -40.20 -0.61 16.35
CA ALA A 300 -41.39 0.08 16.84
C ALA A 300 -41.60 1.42 16.12
N LYS A 301 -42.81 1.60 15.59
CA LYS A 301 -43.35 2.75 14.85
C LYS A 301 -44.10 3.69 15.82
N PRO A 302 -44.01 5.03 15.72
CA PRO A 302 -44.87 5.94 16.48
C PRO A 302 -46.21 6.23 15.78
N PRO A 303 -47.25 6.68 16.53
CA PRO A 303 -48.64 6.62 16.12
C PRO A 303 -49.13 7.84 15.33
N ALA A 304 -50.18 7.60 14.55
CA ALA A 304 -50.96 8.60 13.83
C ALA A 304 -52.02 9.25 14.74
N GLN A 305 -52.24 10.55 14.55
CA GLN A 305 -53.44 11.24 15.04
C GLN A 305 -54.07 12.03 13.89
N ARG A 306 -55.39 11.93 13.83
CA ARG A 306 -56.31 12.30 12.75
C ARG A 306 -56.94 13.67 13.07
N GLY A 307 -57.06 14.53 12.07
CA GLY A 307 -57.85 15.76 12.10
C GLY A 307 -58.15 16.23 10.68
N GLU A 308 -59.41 16.12 10.26
CA GLU A 308 -60.05 16.73 9.08
C GLU A 308 -60.37 18.22 9.45
N ALA A 309 -60.57 19.23 8.60
CA ALA A 309 -61.08 19.31 7.23
C ALA A 309 -60.81 20.71 6.59
N GLU A 310 -61.04 20.80 5.27
CA GLU A 310 -61.55 21.94 4.44
C GLU A 310 -60.71 23.23 4.26
N ASP A 311 -60.67 23.96 3.13
CA ASP A 311 -60.94 23.76 1.69
C ASP A 311 -60.47 25.07 0.96
N GLU A 312 -60.50 25.10 -0.39
CA GLU A 312 -60.52 26.30 -1.28
C GLU A 312 -59.20 26.87 -1.90
N ASN A 313 -58.86 26.32 -3.08
CA ASN A 313 -58.74 26.97 -4.41
C ASN A 313 -58.23 28.44 -4.56
N PHE A 314 -57.15 28.68 -5.35
CA PHE A 314 -57.17 29.55 -6.56
C PHE A 314 -55.83 29.56 -7.35
N ASN A 315 -55.99 29.82 -8.66
CA ASN A 315 -55.11 29.67 -9.83
C ASN A 315 -53.82 30.52 -10.00
N LEU A 316 -52.94 29.97 -10.85
CA LEU A 316 -52.02 30.56 -11.87
C LEU A 316 -50.92 31.58 -11.49
N VAL A 317 -49.66 31.26 -11.85
CA VAL A 317 -48.85 31.87 -12.95
C VAL A 317 -47.40 31.36 -12.83
N GLY A 318 -46.86 30.87 -13.96
CA GLY A 318 -45.49 30.37 -14.04
C GLY A 318 -44.41 31.46 -14.11
N ARG A 319 -43.18 31.11 -13.71
CA ARG A 319 -42.03 31.05 -14.62
C ARG A 319 -40.82 30.43 -13.93
N THR A 320 -40.13 29.70 -14.78
CA THR A 320 -38.90 28.90 -14.66
C THR A 320 -37.69 29.64 -14.08
N ASN A 321 -36.89 28.96 -13.27
CA ASN A 321 -35.52 28.53 -13.61
C ASN A 321 -34.62 28.48 -12.35
N THR A 322 -34.48 27.32 -11.71
CA THR A 322 -33.25 26.97 -10.98
C THR A 322 -32.99 25.48 -11.09
N ARG A 323 -31.86 25.17 -11.75
CA ARG A 323 -31.21 23.87 -11.91
C ARG A 323 -30.96 23.23 -10.54
N ARG A 324 -31.83 22.29 -10.12
CA ARG A 324 -31.58 21.44 -8.95
C ARG A 324 -30.61 20.33 -9.33
N HIS A 325 -29.42 20.34 -8.72
CA HIS A 325 -28.59 19.15 -8.60
C HIS A 325 -29.39 18.09 -7.83
N ILE A 326 -29.86 17.06 -8.53
CA ILE A 326 -30.37 15.84 -7.91
C ILE A 326 -29.13 15.08 -7.44
N LYS A 327 -28.71 15.32 -6.18
CA LYS A 327 -27.78 14.43 -5.49
C LYS A 327 -28.54 13.15 -5.18
N SER A 328 -28.22 12.09 -5.90
CA SER A 328 -28.62 10.73 -5.57
C SER A 328 -28.16 10.44 -4.14
N SER A 329 -29.08 10.44 -3.18
CA SER A 329 -28.79 9.96 -1.82
C SER A 329 -28.76 8.43 -1.87
N PRO A 330 -27.70 7.76 -1.40
CA PRO A 330 -27.71 6.31 -1.27
C PRO A 330 -28.72 5.91 -0.20
N SER A 331 -29.66 5.06 -0.59
CA SER A 331 -30.70 4.51 0.28
C SER A 331 -30.16 3.37 1.14
N VAL A 332 -29.35 3.68 2.16
CA VAL A 332 -29.15 2.82 3.35
C VAL A 332 -28.90 3.73 4.56
N GLY A 333 -29.72 3.58 5.61
CA GLY A 333 -29.83 4.51 6.74
C GLY A 333 -28.70 4.47 7.77
N SER A 334 -27.45 4.66 7.36
CA SER A 334 -26.33 5.00 8.26
C SER A 334 -25.77 6.34 7.82
N ALA A 335 -25.49 7.25 8.76
CA ALA A 335 -24.71 8.44 8.45
C ALA A 335 -23.33 7.97 7.97
N VAL A 336 -22.98 8.23 6.72
CA VAL A 336 -21.70 7.90 6.10
C VAL A 336 -21.05 9.21 5.68
N THR A 337 -19.82 9.44 6.14
CA THR A 337 -19.07 10.64 5.75
C THR A 337 -18.27 10.32 4.49
N THR A 338 -18.61 10.98 3.39
CA THR A 338 -17.95 10.80 2.09
C THR A 338 -16.70 11.67 2.02
N VAL A 339 -15.55 11.06 1.74
CA VAL A 339 -14.26 11.73 1.56
C VAL A 339 -13.94 11.79 0.06
N LEU A 340 -13.93 13.01 -0.48
CA LEU A 340 -13.56 13.30 -1.86
C LEU A 340 -12.04 13.48 -1.96
N GLU A 341 -11.40 12.66 -2.79
CA GLU A 341 -9.94 12.72 -3.00
C GLU A 341 -9.44 14.07 -3.52
N ALA A 342 -10.23 14.74 -4.36
CA ALA A 342 -9.86 16.01 -4.98
C ALA A 342 -9.85 17.19 -3.98
N ASP A 343 -10.77 17.20 -3.01
CA ASP A 343 -10.85 18.27 -1.99
C ASP A 343 -9.66 18.21 -1.02
N GLU A 344 -9.02 17.05 -0.90
CA GLU A 344 -7.85 16.84 -0.05
C GLU A 344 -6.53 17.17 -0.76
N ASP A 345 -6.51 17.22 -2.09
CA ASP A 345 -5.34 17.62 -2.88
C ASP A 345 -5.13 19.16 -2.83
N ASP A 346 -6.20 19.95 -2.64
CA ASP A 346 -6.17 21.42 -2.49
C ASP A 346 -5.82 21.90 -1.06
N THR A 347 -6.07 21.10 -0.02
CA THR A 347 -5.80 21.51 1.37
C THR A 347 -4.31 21.49 1.73
N ALA A 348 -3.47 20.83 0.94
CA ALA A 348 -2.01 20.87 1.06
C ALA A 348 -1.37 22.19 0.61
N ASP A 349 -2.17 23.15 0.11
CA ASP A 349 -1.73 24.48 -0.31
C ASP A 349 -2.03 25.58 0.72
N VAL A 350 -2.70 25.25 1.85
CA VAL A 350 -3.13 26.23 2.87
C VAL A 350 -2.46 25.99 4.22
N THR A 351 -1.13 25.80 4.22
CA THR A 351 -0.29 26.10 5.40
C THR A 351 1.09 26.50 4.89
N SER A 352 1.27 27.80 4.63
CA SER A 352 2.57 28.47 4.58
C SER A 352 2.84 29.17 5.90
#